data_AF-A0A377Q457-F1
#
_entry.id   AF-A0A377Q457-F1
#
_cell.length_a   1.000
_cell.length_b   1.000
_cell.length_c   1.000
_cell.angle_alpha   90.00
_cell.angle_beta   90.00
_cell.angle_gamma   90.00
#
_symmetry.space_group_name_H-M   'P 1'
#
loop_
_entity.id
_entity.type
_entity.pdbx_description
1 polymer ?
#
loop_
_entity_poly.entity_id
_entity_poly.type
_entity_poly.pdbx_seq_one_letter_code
_entity_poly.pdbx_strand_id
1 'polypeptide(L)'
;MFDKISLINDAAKLFLSSESEVDEAEVKLGICFPSGYREYVTRFGEGILGGTYVRIYPPHRILSGINNNEEWRQRIMQYWFWDNGRDTLSKETALESIIIGDTYDGDELIVHASHPERIHVLPRYSEDIHIAGNGLAEAMEWLCSSGVLTEAFDDRIFEPFDSRAQRS
;
A
#
# COMPACT_ATOMS: atom_id res chain seq x y z
N MET A 1 5.98 -0.12 -15.24
CA MET A 1 4.79 0.49 -14.61
C MET A 1 5.05 1.97 -14.29
N PHE A 2 6.03 2.28 -13.46
CA PHE A 2 6.27 3.66 -12.99
C PHE A 2 6.52 4.71 -14.07
N ASP A 3 7.06 4.35 -15.22
CA ASP A 3 7.26 5.29 -16.33
C ASP A 3 5.97 5.77 -17.01
N LYS A 4 4.84 5.11 -16.72
CA LYS A 4 3.52 5.55 -17.17
C LYS A 4 2.88 6.57 -16.22
N ILE A 5 3.47 6.80 -15.04
CA ILE A 5 2.92 7.71 -14.04
C ILE A 5 3.20 9.15 -14.46
N SER A 6 2.14 9.96 -14.48
CA SER A 6 2.20 11.40 -14.74
C SER A 6 1.69 12.17 -13.54
N LEU A 7 2.24 13.35 -13.26
CA LEU A 7 1.75 14.20 -12.17
C LEU A 7 0.48 14.92 -12.61
N ILE A 8 -0.47 15.14 -11.68
CA ILE A 8 -1.66 15.98 -11.94
C ILE A 8 -1.27 17.42 -12.36
N ASN A 9 -0.09 17.88 -11.93
CA ASN A 9 0.52 19.14 -12.31
C ASN A 9 2.05 18.97 -12.24
N ASP A 10 2.77 19.34 -13.31
CA ASP A 10 4.24 19.24 -13.38
C ASP A 10 4.95 20.09 -12.31
N ALA A 11 4.30 21.12 -11.78
CA ALA A 11 4.81 21.96 -10.70
C ALA A 11 4.39 21.50 -9.29
N ALA A 12 3.69 20.36 -9.17
CA ALA A 12 3.25 19.85 -7.87
C ALA A 12 4.45 19.50 -6.99
N LYS A 13 4.39 19.90 -5.72
CA LYS A 13 5.42 19.54 -4.74
C LYS A 13 5.27 18.07 -4.35
N LEU A 14 6.31 17.28 -4.55
CA LEU A 14 6.38 15.89 -4.10
C LEU A 14 6.82 15.79 -2.64
N PHE A 15 6.33 14.78 -1.94
CA PHE A 15 6.64 14.49 -0.55
C PHE A 15 7.39 13.16 -0.46
N LEU A 16 8.67 13.22 -0.83
CA LEU A 16 9.53 12.06 -0.99
C LEU A 16 10.05 11.54 0.34
N SER A 17 10.28 10.24 0.40
CA SER A 17 11.10 9.62 1.45
C SER A 17 12.55 9.58 1.02
N SER A 18 13.47 9.62 1.98
CA SER A 18 14.87 9.32 1.73
C SER A 18 15.13 7.81 1.73
N GLU A 19 16.22 7.39 1.10
CA GLU A 19 16.71 6.01 1.16
C GLU A 19 16.92 5.54 2.60
N SER A 20 17.44 6.42 3.47
CA SER A 20 17.67 6.11 4.88
C SER A 20 16.37 5.94 5.67
N GLU A 21 15.32 6.68 5.33
CA GLU A 21 14.00 6.49 5.95
C GLU A 21 13.42 5.11 5.62
N VAL A 22 13.65 4.62 4.40
CA VAL A 22 13.26 3.25 4.00
C VAL A 22 14.07 2.22 4.79
N ASP A 23 15.41 2.36 4.83
CA ASP A 23 16.30 1.45 5.57
C ASP A 23 15.92 1.36 7.06
N GLU A 24 15.66 2.50 7.70
CA GLU A 24 15.25 2.54 9.10
C GLU A 24 13.91 1.87 9.33
N ALA A 25 12.96 2.03 8.41
CA ALA A 25 11.65 1.39 8.52
C ALA A 25 11.74 -0.12 8.34
N GLU A 26 12.54 -0.61 7.39
CA GLU A 26 12.82 -2.04 7.21
C GLU A 26 13.38 -2.66 8.49
N VAL A 27 14.36 -1.99 9.13
CA VAL A 27 14.93 -2.43 10.41
C VAL A 27 13.90 -2.42 11.54
N LYS A 28 13.11 -1.34 11.67
CA LYS A 28 12.12 -1.20 12.76
C LYS A 28 10.96 -2.20 12.62
N LEU A 29 10.55 -2.50 11.39
CA LEU A 29 9.42 -3.38 11.08
C LEU A 29 9.85 -4.84 10.93
N GLY A 30 11.15 -5.12 10.80
CA GLY A 30 11.67 -6.48 10.62
C GLY A 30 11.32 -7.10 9.28
N ILE A 31 11.28 -6.29 8.22
CA ILE A 31 10.86 -6.67 6.86
C ILE A 31 11.81 -6.10 5.80
N CYS A 32 11.86 -6.72 4.63
CA CYS A 32 12.32 -6.06 3.40
C CYS A 32 11.08 -5.62 2.62
N PHE A 33 10.97 -4.36 2.22
CA PHE A 33 9.84 -3.93 1.40
C PHE A 33 9.89 -4.61 0.02
N PRO A 34 8.72 -4.84 -0.62
CA PRO A 34 8.66 -5.44 -1.95
C PRO A 34 9.46 -4.63 -2.97
N SER A 35 9.96 -5.30 -3.99
CA SER A 35 10.60 -4.65 -5.13
C SER A 35 9.75 -3.50 -5.69
N GLY A 36 10.41 -2.37 -5.99
CA GLY A 36 9.75 -1.16 -6.46
C GLY A 36 9.19 -0.23 -5.38
N TYR A 37 9.02 -0.67 -4.12
CA TYR A 37 8.55 0.21 -3.04
C TYR A 37 9.51 1.39 -2.80
N ARG A 38 10.79 1.08 -2.66
CA ARG A 38 11.86 2.08 -2.46
C ARG A 38 11.87 3.10 -3.58
N GLU A 39 11.91 2.65 -4.83
CA GLU A 39 11.84 3.54 -6.00
C GLU A 39 10.58 4.41 -5.96
N TYR A 40 9.42 3.84 -5.63
CA TYR A 40 8.17 4.58 -5.60
C TYR A 40 8.20 5.72 -4.57
N VAL A 41 8.59 5.43 -3.32
CA VAL A 41 8.57 6.43 -2.24
C VAL A 41 9.68 7.47 -2.36
N THR A 42 10.79 7.15 -3.03
CA THR A 42 11.88 8.11 -3.29
C THR A 42 11.70 8.92 -4.58
N ARG A 43 10.92 8.42 -5.55
CA ARG A 43 10.63 9.09 -6.83
C ARG A 43 9.33 9.88 -6.83
N PHE A 44 8.26 9.34 -6.26
CA PHE A 44 6.92 9.96 -6.23
C PHE A 44 6.50 10.38 -4.83
N GLY A 45 6.84 9.58 -3.82
CA GLY A 45 6.54 9.88 -2.42
C GLY A 45 5.09 9.64 -2.04
N GLU A 46 4.60 10.42 -1.07
CA GLU A 46 3.22 10.31 -0.59
C GLU A 46 2.23 10.98 -1.55
N GLY A 47 1.18 10.25 -1.91
CA GLY A 47 0.15 10.71 -2.83
C GLY A 47 -0.89 9.63 -3.16
N ILE A 48 -1.77 9.96 -4.10
CA ILE A 48 -2.78 9.06 -4.64
C ILE A 48 -2.50 8.81 -6.12
N LEU A 49 -2.46 7.53 -6.53
CA LEU A 49 -2.36 7.12 -7.92
C LEU A 49 -3.73 6.78 -8.51
N GLY A 50 -3.91 7.07 -9.80
CA GLY A 50 -5.06 6.61 -10.58
C GLY A 50 -6.22 7.57 -10.45
N GLY A 51 -5.93 8.88 -10.45
CA GLY A 51 -6.94 9.92 -10.28
C GLY A 51 -7.39 10.10 -8.83
N THR A 52 -7.71 9.02 -8.12
CA THR A 52 -8.00 9.00 -6.66
C THR A 52 -7.96 7.58 -6.05
N TYR A 53 -7.36 6.56 -6.68
CA TYR A 53 -7.61 5.17 -6.27
C TYR A 53 -6.61 4.57 -5.28
N VAL A 54 -5.31 4.52 -5.57
CA VAL A 54 -4.32 3.76 -4.78
C VAL A 54 -3.43 4.68 -3.96
N ARG A 55 -3.23 4.38 -2.68
CA ARG A 55 -2.29 5.09 -1.79
C ARG A 55 -1.26 4.11 -1.25
N ILE A 56 0.00 4.33 -1.61
CA ILE A 56 1.12 3.62 -1.00
C ILE A 56 1.61 4.44 0.19
N TYR A 57 1.76 3.77 1.33
CA TYR A 57 2.13 4.44 2.56
C TYR A 57 3.65 4.67 2.58
N PRO A 58 4.13 5.90 2.77
CA PRO A 58 5.55 6.15 3.01
C PRO A 58 5.96 5.60 4.40
N PRO A 59 7.27 5.38 4.64
CA PRO A 59 7.80 4.91 5.92
C PRO A 59 7.24 5.63 7.16
N HIS A 60 7.16 6.96 7.15
CA HIS A 60 6.64 7.72 8.29
C HIS A 60 5.19 7.38 8.63
N ARG A 61 4.37 7.09 7.61
CA ARG A 61 2.96 6.74 7.75
C ARG A 61 2.80 5.33 8.32
N ILE A 62 3.57 4.37 7.81
CA ILE A 62 3.55 2.98 8.30
C ILE A 62 3.96 2.93 9.78
N LEU A 63 4.97 3.72 10.17
CA LEU A 63 5.51 3.70 11.53
C LEU A 63 4.70 4.51 12.55
N SER A 64 4.09 5.64 12.13
CA SER A 64 3.56 6.63 13.09
C SER A 64 2.41 7.49 12.57
N GLY A 65 1.95 7.24 11.35
CA GLY A 65 0.82 7.92 10.74
C GLY A 65 -0.52 7.49 11.31
N ILE A 66 -1.59 8.05 10.75
CA ILE A 66 -2.96 7.55 10.95
C ILE A 66 -3.07 6.19 10.24
N ASN A 67 -3.70 5.21 10.89
CA ASN A 67 -3.78 3.85 10.38
C ASN A 67 -2.37 3.25 10.16
N ASN A 68 -1.44 3.59 11.07
CA ASN A 68 -0.12 2.97 11.10
C ASN A 68 -0.24 1.46 11.37
N ASN A 69 0.88 0.76 11.22
CA ASN A 69 0.88 -0.70 11.31
C ASN A 69 0.37 -1.24 12.65
N GLU A 70 0.61 -0.56 13.76
CA GLU A 70 0.13 -0.99 15.06
C GLU A 70 -1.38 -0.78 15.20
N GLU A 71 -1.89 0.40 14.85
CA GLU A 71 -3.34 0.69 14.84
C GLU A 71 -4.10 -0.26 13.92
N TRP A 72 -3.54 -0.52 12.74
CA TRP A 72 -4.08 -1.49 11.78
C TRP A 72 -4.14 -2.89 12.41
N ARG A 73 -3.03 -3.39 12.97
CA ARG A 73 -2.97 -4.72 13.60
C ARG A 73 -4.00 -4.87 14.72
N GLN A 74 -4.18 -3.84 15.56
CA GLN A 74 -5.20 -3.86 16.62
C GLN A 74 -6.61 -3.98 16.02
N ARG A 75 -6.91 -3.26 14.93
CA ARG A 75 -8.19 -3.41 14.20
C ARG A 75 -8.37 -4.83 13.68
N ILE A 76 -7.37 -5.40 13.01
CA ILE A 76 -7.44 -6.76 12.45
C ILE A 76 -7.59 -7.82 13.54
N MET A 77 -6.97 -7.62 14.69
CA MET A 77 -7.10 -8.53 15.83
C MET A 77 -8.55 -8.57 16.33
N GLN A 78 -9.16 -7.38 16.48
CA GLN A 78 -10.53 -7.24 16.98
C GLN A 78 -11.60 -7.61 15.94
N TYR A 79 -11.37 -7.24 14.68
CA TYR A 79 -12.32 -7.36 13.58
C TYR A 79 -11.65 -8.02 12.38
N TRP A 80 -11.96 -9.29 12.18
CA TRP A 80 -11.55 -10.06 11.00
C TRP A 80 -12.79 -10.37 10.16
N PHE A 81 -12.69 -10.10 8.86
CA PHE A 81 -13.80 -10.21 7.91
C PHE A 81 -13.55 -11.26 6.82
N TRP A 82 -12.29 -11.55 6.48
CA TRP A 82 -11.93 -12.32 5.28
C TRP A 82 -11.84 -13.84 5.50
N ASP A 83 -12.92 -14.44 6.01
CA ASP A 83 -12.93 -15.88 6.31
C ASP A 83 -12.91 -16.77 5.04
N ASN A 84 -13.48 -16.30 3.93
CA ASN A 84 -13.44 -17.03 2.65
C ASN A 84 -12.04 -17.02 2.02
N GLY A 85 -11.22 -16.02 2.33
CA GLY A 85 -9.83 -15.92 1.88
C GLY A 85 -8.81 -16.76 2.67
N ARG A 86 -9.24 -17.57 3.65
CA ARG A 86 -8.35 -18.30 4.58
C ARG A 86 -7.32 -19.21 3.91
N ASP A 87 -7.63 -19.75 2.74
CA ASP A 87 -6.73 -20.63 1.99
C ASP A 87 -5.62 -19.84 1.28
N THR A 88 -5.82 -18.53 1.12
CA THR A 88 -4.83 -17.59 0.56
C THR A 88 -3.97 -16.99 1.66
N LEU A 89 -4.61 -16.50 2.74
CA LEU A 89 -3.93 -15.89 3.87
C LEU A 89 -4.77 -16.08 5.14
N SER A 90 -4.17 -16.67 6.19
CA SER A 90 -4.86 -16.80 7.48
C SER A 90 -4.83 -15.49 8.26
N LYS A 91 -5.75 -15.34 9.22
CA LYS A 91 -5.77 -14.19 10.15
C LYS A 91 -4.44 -14.05 10.90
N GLU A 92 -3.86 -15.17 11.33
CA GLU A 92 -2.59 -15.19 12.06
C GLU A 92 -1.46 -14.64 11.20
N THR A 93 -1.36 -15.07 9.93
CA THR A 93 -0.36 -14.52 9.01
C THR A 93 -0.64 -13.06 8.66
N ALA A 94 -1.90 -12.64 8.58
CA ALA A 94 -2.24 -11.23 8.42
C ALA A 94 -1.77 -10.40 9.62
N LEU A 95 -1.95 -10.87 10.86
CA LEU A 95 -1.50 -10.15 12.06
C LEU A 95 0.03 -9.99 12.16
N GLU A 96 0.77 -10.91 11.54
CA GLU A 96 2.23 -10.86 11.38
C GLU A 96 2.69 -9.98 10.19
N SER A 97 1.77 -9.56 9.33
CA SER A 97 2.05 -8.74 8.15
C SER A 97 2.16 -7.25 8.47
N ILE A 98 2.63 -6.49 7.47
CA ILE A 98 2.76 -5.04 7.49
C ILE A 98 1.80 -4.43 6.47
N ILE A 99 0.99 -3.46 6.87
CA ILE A 99 0.21 -2.63 5.95
C ILE A 99 1.13 -1.63 5.23
N ILE A 100 1.07 -1.63 3.90
CA ILE A 100 1.92 -0.79 3.04
C ILE A 100 1.10 0.16 2.15
N GLY A 101 -0.22 0.08 2.20
CA GLY A 101 -1.09 0.92 1.41
C GLY A 101 -2.55 0.56 1.58
N ASP A 102 -3.38 1.34 0.92
CA ASP A 102 -4.81 1.08 0.78
C ASP A 102 -5.34 1.64 -0.54
N THR A 103 -6.60 1.34 -0.83
CA THR A 103 -7.38 2.06 -1.85
C THR A 103 -8.21 3.16 -1.17
N TYR A 104 -8.74 4.08 -1.97
CA TYR A 104 -9.71 5.07 -1.51
C TYR A 104 -11.01 4.43 -1.02
N ASP A 105 -11.42 3.33 -1.66
CA ASP A 105 -12.58 2.54 -1.24
C ASP A 105 -12.31 1.71 0.02
N GLY A 106 -11.08 1.69 0.53
CA GLY A 106 -10.72 1.11 1.83
C GLY A 106 -10.27 -0.34 1.77
N ASP A 107 -9.87 -0.84 0.60
CA ASP A 107 -9.16 -2.12 0.47
C ASP A 107 -7.74 -1.95 1.00
N GLU A 108 -7.20 -2.94 1.69
CA GLU A 108 -5.92 -2.83 2.38
C GLU A 108 -4.84 -3.67 1.68
N LEU A 109 -3.63 -3.11 1.53
CA LEU A 109 -2.49 -3.78 0.91
C LEU A 109 -1.49 -4.18 2.00
N ILE A 110 -1.17 -5.47 2.07
CA ILE A 110 -0.28 -6.00 3.12
C ILE A 110 0.82 -6.90 2.56
N VAL A 111 1.94 -6.94 3.27
CA VAL A 111 3.09 -7.81 2.96
C VAL A 111 3.57 -8.51 4.22
N HIS A 112 3.97 -9.78 4.06
CA HIS A 112 4.48 -10.57 5.17
C HIS A 112 6.02 -10.66 5.09
N ALA A 113 6.70 -10.58 6.24
CA ALA A 113 8.17 -10.55 6.29
C ALA A 113 8.85 -11.79 5.68
N SER A 114 8.20 -12.97 5.75
CA SER A 114 8.73 -14.19 5.13
C SER A 114 8.51 -14.27 3.61
N HIS A 115 7.63 -13.44 3.05
CA HIS A 115 7.34 -13.39 1.61
C HIS A 115 7.18 -11.92 1.16
N PRO A 116 8.24 -11.11 1.27
CA PRO A 116 8.16 -9.65 1.14
C PRO A 116 7.68 -9.19 -0.24
N GLU A 117 7.93 -9.97 -1.29
CA GLU A 117 7.47 -9.67 -2.64
C GLU A 117 5.96 -9.86 -2.80
N ARG A 118 5.33 -10.76 -2.03
CA ARG A 118 3.92 -11.12 -2.24
C ARG A 118 3.01 -10.10 -1.56
N ILE A 119 2.37 -9.26 -2.36
CA ILE A 119 1.39 -8.29 -1.88
C ILE A 119 0.00 -8.92 -1.90
N HIS A 120 -0.63 -8.96 -0.73
CA HIS A 120 -2.03 -9.35 -0.59
C HIS A 120 -2.92 -8.12 -0.53
N VAL A 121 -4.13 -8.27 -1.05
CA VAL A 121 -5.19 -7.26 -0.93
C VAL A 121 -6.33 -7.85 -0.10
N LEU A 122 -6.74 -7.09 0.90
CA LEU A 122 -7.87 -7.36 1.78
C LEU A 122 -9.03 -6.41 1.37
N PRO A 123 -9.99 -6.87 0.55
CA PRO A 123 -11.03 -6.00 0.03
C PRO A 123 -12.01 -5.54 1.11
N ARG A 124 -12.52 -4.32 1.03
CA ARG A 124 -13.52 -3.83 1.98
C ARG A 124 -14.87 -4.53 1.85
N TYR A 125 -15.26 -4.85 0.62
CA TYR A 125 -16.60 -5.33 0.28
C TYR A 125 -16.66 -6.81 -0.13
N SER A 126 -15.56 -7.55 0.05
CA SER A 126 -15.49 -8.99 -0.19
C SER A 126 -14.71 -9.69 0.91
N GLU A 127 -15.14 -10.90 1.26
CA GLU A 127 -14.43 -11.76 2.23
C GLU A 127 -13.28 -12.55 1.57
N ASP A 128 -13.14 -12.49 0.25
CA ASP A 128 -12.05 -13.13 -0.49
C ASP A 128 -10.77 -12.29 -0.39
N ILE A 129 -9.63 -12.96 -0.21
CA ILE A 129 -8.30 -12.33 -0.21
C ILE A 129 -7.65 -12.58 -1.57
N HIS A 130 -7.02 -11.55 -2.13
CA HIS A 130 -6.33 -11.64 -3.42
C HIS A 130 -4.82 -11.49 -3.27
N ILE A 131 -4.06 -12.15 -4.14
CA ILE A 131 -2.65 -11.86 -4.38
C ILE A 131 -2.58 -10.92 -5.57
N ALA A 132 -2.16 -9.67 -5.33
CA ALA A 132 -2.13 -8.64 -6.37
C ALA A 132 -0.86 -8.71 -7.24
N GLY A 133 0.21 -9.34 -6.76
CA GLY A 133 1.43 -9.53 -7.54
C GLY A 133 2.66 -9.76 -6.69
N ASN A 134 3.80 -9.95 -7.37
CA ASN A 134 5.12 -9.97 -6.76
C ASN A 134 5.82 -8.64 -7.04
N GLY A 135 6.02 -7.84 -5.99
CA GLY A 135 6.54 -6.49 -6.11
C GLY A 135 5.45 -5.43 -6.30
N LEU A 136 5.78 -4.19 -5.96
CA LEU A 136 4.83 -3.09 -5.94
C LEU A 136 4.28 -2.75 -7.34
N ALA A 137 5.12 -2.84 -8.37
CA ALA A 137 4.72 -2.52 -9.73
C ALA A 137 3.62 -3.45 -10.27
N GLU A 138 3.72 -4.76 -9.98
CA GLU A 138 2.69 -5.74 -10.36
C GLU A 138 1.40 -5.51 -9.59
N ALA A 139 1.49 -5.30 -8.27
CA ALA A 139 0.31 -5.06 -7.45
C ALA A 139 -0.45 -3.79 -7.87
N MET A 140 0.25 -2.71 -8.19
CA MET A 140 -0.38 -1.48 -8.71
C MET A 140 -1.04 -1.71 -10.06
N GLU A 141 -0.42 -2.48 -10.96
CA GLU A 141 -1.04 -2.82 -12.24
C GLU A 141 -2.28 -3.69 -12.05
N TRP A 142 -2.25 -4.67 -11.14
CA TRP A 142 -3.42 -5.47 -10.79
C TRP A 142 -4.56 -4.62 -10.21
N LEU A 143 -4.25 -3.69 -9.31
CA LEU A 143 -5.24 -2.78 -8.72
C LEU A 143 -5.94 -1.93 -9.78
N CYS A 144 -5.22 -1.47 -10.80
CA CYS A 144 -5.78 -0.60 -11.83
C CYS A 144 -6.48 -1.39 -12.95
N SER A 145 -5.96 -2.56 -13.33
CA SER A 145 -6.30 -3.20 -14.61
C SER A 145 -7.03 -4.55 -14.46
N SER A 146 -7.12 -5.13 -13.26
CA SER A 146 -7.70 -6.47 -13.08
C SER A 146 -9.22 -6.53 -13.24
N GLY A 147 -9.93 -5.43 -12.96
CA GLY A 147 -11.39 -5.41 -12.91
C GLY A 147 -12.00 -6.14 -11.71
N VAL A 148 -11.18 -6.57 -10.72
CA VAL A 148 -11.63 -7.41 -9.59
C VAL A 148 -12.27 -6.56 -8.49
N LEU A 149 -11.65 -5.45 -8.10
CA LEU A 149 -12.14 -4.58 -7.02
C LEU A 149 -13.03 -3.44 -7.53
N THR A 150 -12.71 -2.92 -8.71
CA THR A 150 -13.43 -1.84 -9.38
C THR A 150 -13.31 -2.00 -10.89
N GLU A 151 -14.04 -1.21 -11.68
CA GLU A 151 -13.91 -1.19 -13.13
C GLU A 151 -12.45 -0.86 -13.52
N ALA A 152 -11.88 -1.62 -14.46
CA ALA A 152 -10.51 -1.41 -14.88
C ALA A 152 -10.32 -0.03 -15.51
N PHE A 153 -9.21 0.64 -15.18
CA PHE A 153 -8.90 1.97 -15.67
C PHE A 153 -7.43 2.11 -16.05
N ASP A 154 -7.18 2.90 -17.10
CA ASP A 154 -5.83 3.16 -17.63
C ASP A 154 -5.18 4.40 -17.02
N ASP A 155 -5.91 5.18 -16.21
CA ASP A 155 -5.39 6.40 -15.60
C ASP A 155 -4.21 6.09 -14.67
N ARG A 156 -3.11 6.83 -14.88
CA ARG A 156 -1.87 6.75 -14.09
C ARG A 156 -1.46 8.14 -13.60
N ILE A 157 -2.44 8.99 -13.34
CA ILE A 157 -2.22 10.33 -12.78
C ILE A 157 -1.94 10.18 -11.29
N PHE A 158 -0.88 10.84 -10.82
CA PHE A 158 -0.46 10.90 -9.43
C PHE A 158 -0.70 12.30 -8.85
N GLU A 159 -1.41 12.34 -7.73
CA GLU A 159 -1.67 13.55 -6.96
C GLU A 159 -0.92 13.48 -5.61
N PRO A 160 0.15 14.28 -5.42
CA PRO A 160 0.91 14.27 -4.18
C PRO A 160 0.15 14.95 -3.03
N PHE A 161 0.27 14.41 -1.82
CA PHE A 161 -0.21 15.05 -0.60
C PHE A 161 0.73 14.80 0.58
N ASP A 162 0.60 15.58 1.65
CA ASP A 162 1.38 15.40 2.87
C ASP A 162 0.45 15.07 4.05
N SER A 163 0.46 13.82 4.50
CA SER A 163 -0.34 13.44 5.68
C SER A 163 0.15 14.09 6.97
N ARG A 164 1.40 14.60 7.00
CA ARG A 164 1.95 15.31 8.16
C ARG A 164 1.34 16.70 8.32
N ALA A 165 0.89 17.32 7.22
CA ALA A 165 0.28 18.64 7.22
C ALA A 165 -1.17 18.65 7.72
N GLN A 166 -1.84 17.49 7.74
CA GLN A 166 -3.24 17.36 8.18
C GLN A 166 -3.41 17.27 9.72
N ARG A 167 -2.33 17.49 10.49
CA ARG A 167 -2.32 17.45 11.96
C ARG A 167 -2.61 18.81 12.65
N SER A 168 -3.27 19.76 11.97
CA SER A 168 -3.64 21.06 12.54
C SER A 168 -5.04 21.08 13.15
#